data_AF-A0A6N7YIE6-F1
#
_entry.id   AF-A0A6N7YIE6-F1
#
_cell.length_a   1.000
_cell.length_b   1.000
_cell.length_c   1.000
_cell.angle_alpha   90.00
_cell.angle_beta   90.00
_cell.angle_gamma   90.00
#
_symmetry.space_group_name_H-M   'P 1'
#
loop_
_entity.id
_entity.type
_entity.pdbx_description
1 polymer ?
#
loop_
_entity_poly.entity_id
_entity_poly.type
_entity_poly.pdbx_seq_one_letter_code
_entity_poly.pdbx_strand_id
1 'polypeptide(L)' 'MQKDSRKNEERLLPFETIKAATEGDVDAMDKILKHYKPYIVKLSIRTDGDKSYIDEDLRERLVLMIS' A
#
# COMPACT_ATOMS: atom_id res chain seq x y z
N MET A 1 -22.39 -7.11 18.78
CA MET A 1 -20.97 -7.06 19.22
C MET A 1 -20.21 -6.20 18.22
N GLN A 2 -19.88 -4.95 18.56
CA GLN A 2 -19.21 -3.99 17.68
C GLN A 2 -17.68 -4.10 17.82
N LYS A 3 -17.01 -4.90 16.99
CA LYS A 3 -15.54 -5.08 17.10
C LYS A 3 -14.73 -5.05 15.79
N ASP A 4 -15.35 -4.83 14.63
CA ASP A 4 -14.61 -4.82 13.36
C ASP A 4 -14.24 -3.42 12.86
N SER A 5 -15.00 -2.38 13.18
CA SER A 5 -14.76 -1.03 12.64
C SER A 5 -13.45 -0.37 13.12
N ARG A 6 -13.03 -0.64 14.36
CA ARG A 6 -11.84 -0.01 14.97
C ARG A 6 -10.51 -0.51 14.38
N LYS A 7 -10.43 -1.79 14.03
CA LYS A 7 -9.21 -2.37 13.40
C LYS A 7 -8.97 -1.84 11.99
N ASN A 8 -10.03 -1.38 11.33
CA ASN A 8 -9.93 -0.85 9.97
C ASN A 8 -9.46 0.61 9.98
N GLU A 9 -9.89 1.41 10.95
CA GLU A 9 -9.40 2.79 11.15
C GLU A 9 -7.90 2.84 11.50
N GLU A 10 -7.40 1.89 12.30
CA GLU A 10 -5.95 1.79 12.58
C GLU A 10 -5.10 1.44 11.35
N ARG A 11 -5.72 0.93 10.29
CA ARG A 11 -5.06 0.63 9.00
C ARG A 11 -5.16 1.77 7.99
N LEU A 12 -5.85 2.86 8.30
CA LEU A 12 -5.97 4.00 7.39
C LEU A 12 -5.01 5.10 7.82
N LEU A 13 -4.31 5.67 6.84
CA LEU A 13 -3.49 6.84 7.11
C LEU A 13 -4.38 8.05 7.37
N PRO A 14 -3.96 8.97 8.26
CA PRO A 14 -4.69 10.21 8.48
C PRO A 14 -4.88 10.97 7.16
N PHE A 15 -6.05 11.61 7.00
CA PHE A 15 -6.33 12.44 5.83
C PHE A 15 -5.26 13.50 5.59
N GLU A 16 -4.76 14.11 6.67
CA GLU A 16 -3.64 15.06 6.67
C GLU A 16 -2.41 14.50 5.93
N THR A 17 -2.07 13.22 6.16
CA THR A 17 -0.94 12.55 5.50
C THR A 17 -1.21 12.34 4.01
N ILE A 18 -2.43 11.94 3.64
CA ILE A 18 -2.81 11.77 2.24
C ILE A 18 -2.79 13.13 1.51
N LYS A 19 -3.27 14.19 2.17
CA LYS A 19 -3.28 15.53 1.60
C LYS A 19 -1.86 16.07 1.41
N ALA A 20 -1.00 15.97 2.42
CA ALA A 20 0.41 16.37 2.31
C ALA A 20 1.13 15.64 1.17
N ALA A 21 0.87 14.34 1.03
CA ALA A 21 1.35 13.53 -0.09
C ALA A 21 0.88 14.07 -1.46
N THR A 22 -0.40 14.40 -1.61
CA THR A 22 -0.93 15.00 -2.86
C THR A 22 -0.35 16.38 -3.17
N GLU A 23 0.17 17.08 -2.16
CA GLU A 23 0.85 18.37 -2.29
C GLU A 23 2.36 18.22 -2.59
N GLY A 24 2.88 16.99 -2.66
CA GLY A 24 4.27 16.68 -3.00
C GLY A 24 5.21 16.53 -1.80
N ASP A 25 4.69 16.38 -0.57
CA ASP A 25 5.49 16.11 0.62
C ASP A 25 6.12 14.70 0.54
N VAL A 26 7.43 14.66 0.36
CA VAL A 26 8.22 13.42 0.22
C VAL A 26 8.12 12.52 1.46
N ASP A 27 8.05 13.11 2.67
CA ASP A 27 7.94 12.34 3.91
C ASP A 27 6.54 11.71 4.06
N ALA A 28 5.51 12.42 3.60
CA ALA A 28 4.15 11.89 3.54
C ALA A 28 4.03 10.76 2.50
N MET A 29 4.64 10.92 1.33
CA MET A 29 4.69 9.90 0.28
C MET A 29 5.41 8.63 0.75
N ASP A 30 6.56 8.76 1.41
CA ASP A 30 7.31 7.61 1.95
C ASP A 30 6.52 6.89 3.05
N LYS A 31 5.77 7.62 3.89
CA LYS A 31 4.85 7.01 4.87
C LYS A 31 3.75 6.20 4.18
N ILE A 32 3.13 6.73 3.12
CA ILE A 32 2.12 6.02 2.33
C ILE A 32 2.71 4.75 1.73
N LEU A 33 3.86 4.85 1.07
CA LEU A 33 4.55 3.71 0.46
C LEU A 33 4.92 2.64 1.48
N LYS A 34 5.48 3.01 2.64
CA LYS A 34 5.81 2.07 3.73
C LYS A 34 4.58 1.36 4.26
N HIS A 35 3.48 2.09 4.42
CA HIS A 35 2.22 1.55 4.93
C HIS A 35 1.59 0.55 3.97
N TYR A 36 1.59 0.85 2.67
CA TYR A 36 1.04 -0.04 1.64
C TYR A 36 2.02 -1.13 1.16
N LYS A 37 3.31 -1.06 1.52
CA LYS A 37 4.33 -2.03 1.10
C LYS A 37 3.92 -3.50 1.25
N PRO A 38 3.34 -3.97 2.37
CA PRO A 38 2.90 -5.36 2.50
C PRO A 38 1.75 -5.70 1.54
N TYR A 39 0.88 -4.73 1.26
CA TYR A 39 -0.25 -4.88 0.35
C TYR A 39 0.22 -4.92 -1.10
N ILE A 40 1.16 -4.05 -1.48
CA ILE A 40 1.82 -4.05 -2.78
C ILE A 40 2.47 -5.41 -3.01
N VAL A 41 3.30 -5.90 -2.08
CA VAL A 41 3.96 -7.22 -2.20
C VAL A 41 2.92 -8.32 -2.39
N LYS A 42 1.86 -8.34 -1.59
CA LYS A 42 0.79 -9.34 -1.72
C LYS A 42 0.10 -9.31 -3.09
N LEU A 43 -0.19 -8.12 -3.61
CA LEU A 43 -0.80 -7.95 -4.93
C LEU A 43 0.16 -8.21 -6.09
N SER A 44 1.47 -8.13 -5.82
CA SER A 44 2.52 -8.40 -6.80
C SER A 44 2.79 -9.90 -6.95
N ILE A 45 2.25 -10.75 -6.06
CA ILE A 45 2.43 -12.20 -6.16
C ILE A 45 1.57 -12.73 -7.29
N ARG A 46 2.22 -13.37 -8.26
CA ARG A 46 1.57 -14.19 -9.27
C ARG A 46 1.82 -15.66 -8.99
N THR A 47 0.84 -16.46 -9.38
CA THR A 47 0.88 -17.92 -9.22
C THR A 47 0.83 -18.54 -10.61
N ASP A 48 1.80 -19.41 -10.88
CA ASP A 48 1.85 -20.23 -12.08
C ASP A 48 2.01 -21.71 -11.66
N GLY A 49 0.89 -22.44 -11.70
CA GLY A 49 0.77 -23.77 -11.12
C GLY A 49 1.08 -23.76 -9.61
N ASP A 50 2.10 -24.51 -9.20
CA ASP A 50 2.54 -24.62 -7.80
C ASP A 50 3.59 -23.56 -7.41
N LYS A 51 4.06 -22.75 -8.36
CA LYS A 51 5.07 -21.72 -8.09
C LYS A 51 4.42 -20.37 -7.89
N SER A 52 4.81 -19.70 -6.81
CA SER A 52 4.49 -18.29 -6.57
C SER A 52 5.77 -17.46 -6.70
N TYR A 53 5.67 -16.36 -7.43
CA TYR A 53 6.76 -15.41 -7.61
C TYR A 53 6.24 -13.98 -7.50
N ILE A 54 7.13 -13.05 -7.14
CA ILE A 54 6.82 -11.63 -7.17
C ILE A 54 7.03 -11.15 -8.60
N ASP A 55 5.98 -10.62 -9.20
CA ASP A 55 6.04 -9.93 -10.48
C ASP A 55 6.55 -8.50 -10.22
N GLU A 56 7.83 -8.28 -10.54
CA GLU A 56 8.48 -6.99 -10.29
C GLU A 56 7.89 -5.87 -11.16
N ASP A 57 7.46 -6.15 -12.39
CA ASP A 57 6.80 -5.15 -13.26
C ASP A 57 5.46 -4.70 -12.64
N LEU A 58 4.68 -5.65 -12.12
CA LEU A 58 3.43 -5.37 -11.41
C LEU A 58 3.69 -4.62 -10.11
N ARG A 59 4.73 -5.00 -9.37
CA ARG A 59 5.15 -4.32 -8.14
C ARG A 59 5.52 -2.87 -8.41
N GLU A 60 6.34 -2.61 -9.41
CA GLU A 60 6.75 -1.26 -9.80
C GLU A 60 5.56 -0.42 -10.25
N ARG A 61 4.65 -1.00 -11.05
CA ARG A 61 3.44 -0.29 -11.48
C ARG A 61 2.53 0.09 -10.31
N LEU A 62 2.41 -0.78 -9.31
CA LEU A 62 1.65 -0.49 -8.09
C LEU A 62 2.31 0.58 -7.24
N VAL A 63 3.64 0.58 -7.14
CA VAL A 63 4.42 1.64 -6.47
C VAL A 63 4.22 2.97 -7.18
N LEU A 64 4.29 3.00 -8.52
CA LEU A 64 4.08 4.20 -9.33
C LEU A 64 2.64 4.72 -9.29
N MET A 65 1.64 3.87 -9.08
CA MET A 65 0.24 4.30 -8.92
C MET A 65 -0.01 4.98 -7.58
N ILE A 66 0.81 4.65 -6.57
CA ILE A 66 0.73 5.21 -5.21
C ILE A 66 1.62 6.45 -5.07
N SER A 67 2.66 6.56 -5.91
CA SER A 67 3.59 7.69 -5.99
C SER A 67 3.01 8.83 -6.84
#